data_AF-A0A1H9RBD2-F1
#
_entry.id   AF-A0A1H9RBD2-F1
#
_cell.length_a   1.000
_cell.length_b   1.000
_cell.length_c   1.000
_cell.angle_alpha   90.00
_cell.angle_beta   90.00
_cell.angle_gamma   90.00
#
_symmetry.space_group_name_H-M   'P 1'
#
loop_
_entity.id
_entity.type
_entity.pdbx_description
1 polymer ?
#
loop_
_entity_poly.entity_id
_entity_poly.type
_entity_poly.pdbx_seq_one_letter_code
_entity_poly.pdbx_strand_id
1 'polypeptide(L)'
;MNRASSQAQFDGQVSAIRDQFLAGLPDRILEMEALCVALRRAPDRGRIDQLGMHLHKIAGIAGSLGYARLGETARRADATVSQAPAEASAAALWHEIEAQVEQCLDDMEDALDALDRSA
;
A
#
# COMPACT_ATOMS: atom_id res chain seq x y z
N MET A 1 -30.51 -24.22 0.47
CA MET A 1 -29.18 -23.68 0.10
C MET A 1 -28.19 -24.06 1.19
N ASN A 2 -27.13 -24.77 0.82
CA ASN A 2 -26.20 -25.43 1.74
C ASN A 2 -25.06 -24.46 2.14
N ARG A 3 -24.71 -24.40 3.43
CA ARG A 3 -23.72 -23.47 4.01
C ARG A 3 -22.33 -23.62 3.37
N ALA A 4 -21.99 -24.82 2.91
CA ALA A 4 -20.74 -25.12 2.21
C ALA A 4 -20.66 -24.46 0.82
N SER A 5 -21.78 -24.33 0.10
CA SER A 5 -21.81 -23.67 -1.22
C SER A 5 -21.66 -22.15 -1.10
N SER A 6 -22.22 -21.55 -0.05
CA SER A 6 -22.02 -20.13 0.25
C SER A 6 -20.56 -19.83 0.60
N GLN A 7 -19.94 -20.65 1.45
CA GLN A 7 -18.53 -20.47 1.84
C GLN A 7 -17.58 -20.54 0.63
N ALA A 8 -17.73 -21.56 -0.23
CA ALA A 8 -16.91 -21.71 -1.43
C ALA A 8 -17.07 -20.54 -2.43
N GLN A 9 -18.29 -19.98 -2.54
CA GLN A 9 -18.53 -18.80 -3.37
C GLN A 9 -17.84 -17.55 -2.80
N PHE A 10 -17.87 -17.35 -1.49
CA PHE A 10 -17.16 -16.25 -0.84
C PHE A 10 -15.64 -16.38 -1.00
N ASP A 11 -15.10 -17.58 -0.78
CA ASP A 11 -13.66 -17.85 -0.92
C ASP A 11 -13.19 -17.57 -2.36
N GLY A 12 -13.98 -17.96 -3.37
CA GLY A 12 -13.70 -17.65 -4.78
C GLY A 12 -13.74 -16.15 -5.09
N GLN A 13 -14.67 -15.39 -4.51
CA GLN A 13 -14.73 -13.93 -4.67
C GLN A 13 -13.52 -13.24 -4.05
N VAL A 14 -13.10 -13.66 -2.86
CA VAL A 14 -11.91 -13.11 -2.19
C VAL A 14 -10.64 -13.41 -3.00
N SER A 15 -10.53 -14.61 -3.58
CA SER A 15 -9.41 -14.95 -4.46
C SER A 15 -9.34 -14.03 -5.68
N ALA A 16 -10.46 -13.80 -6.37
CA ALA A 16 -10.47 -12.92 -7.54
C ALA A 16 -10.08 -11.46 -7.19
N ILE A 17 -10.50 -10.97 -6.03
CA ILE A 17 -10.11 -9.62 -5.56
C ILE A 17 -8.61 -9.60 -5.22
N ARG A 18 -8.08 -10.66 -4.61
CA ARG A 18 -6.65 -10.80 -4.34
C ARG A 18 -5.84 -10.76 -5.63
N ASP A 19 -6.25 -11.50 -6.65
CA ASP A 19 -5.55 -11.55 -7.94
C ASP A 19 -5.55 -10.18 -8.61
N GLN A 20 -6.67 -9.44 -8.57
CA GLN A 20 -6.75 -8.07 -9.08
C GLN A 20 -5.88 -7.09 -8.29
N PHE A 21 -5.81 -7.26 -6.96
CA PHE A 21 -4.95 -6.46 -6.11
C PHE A 21 -3.47 -6.67 -6.48
N LEU A 22 -3.03 -7.93 -6.59
CA LEU A 22 -1.66 -8.28 -6.97
C LEU A 22 -1.31 -7.81 -8.38
N ALA A 23 -2.22 -7.99 -9.35
CA ALA A 23 -2.01 -7.55 -10.72
C ALA A 23 -1.79 -6.04 -10.85
N GLY A 24 -2.30 -5.25 -9.90
CA GLY A 24 -2.10 -3.80 -9.85
C GLY A 24 -0.92 -3.32 -9.00
N LEU A 25 -0.21 -4.22 -8.29
CA LEU A 25 0.94 -3.83 -7.47
C LEU A 25 2.13 -3.34 -8.29
N PRO A 26 2.52 -3.96 -9.43
CA PRO A 26 3.70 -3.51 -10.19
C PRO A 26 3.61 -2.05 -10.62
N ASP A 27 2.48 -1.64 -11.21
CA ASP A 27 2.26 -0.24 -11.61
C ASP A 27 2.28 0.69 -10.40
N ARG A 28 1.70 0.26 -9.28
CA ARG A 28 1.63 1.04 -8.04
C ARG A 28 2.99 1.21 -7.39
N ILE A 29 3.87 0.20 -7.44
CA ILE A 29 5.27 0.28 -7.00
C ILE A 29 5.97 1.37 -7.80
N LEU A 30 5.93 1.29 -9.14
CA LEU A 30 6.58 2.26 -10.02
C LEU A 30 6.10 3.70 -9.78
N GLU A 31 4.79 3.89 -9.61
CA GLU A 31 4.20 5.19 -9.30
C GLU A 31 4.71 5.75 -7.96
N MET A 32 4.72 4.92 -6.91
CA MET A 32 5.17 5.30 -5.59
C MET A 32 6.69 5.56 -5.53
N GLU A 33 7.51 4.73 -6.18
CA GLU A 33 8.96 4.94 -6.31
C GLU A 33 9.28 6.26 -7.02
N ALA A 34 8.54 6.58 -8.08
CA ALA A 34 8.71 7.85 -8.79
C ALA A 34 8.41 9.05 -7.88
N LEU A 35 7.38 8.94 -7.02
CA LEU A 35 7.09 9.93 -5.99
C LEU A 35 8.22 10.02 -4.96
N CYS A 36 8.73 8.89 -4.45
CA CYS A 36 9.87 8.86 -3.52
C CYS A 36 11.10 9.57 -4.10
N VAL A 37 11.47 9.28 -5.36
CA VAL A 37 12.60 9.93 -6.04
C VAL A 37 12.38 11.45 -6.17
N ALA A 38 11.18 11.88 -6.51
CA ALA A 38 10.85 13.30 -6.59
C ALA A 38 10.92 13.99 -5.22
N LEU A 39 10.41 13.34 -4.18
CA LEU A 39 10.38 13.85 -2.80
C LEU A 39 11.77 13.95 -2.18
N ARG A 40 12.66 12.98 -2.43
CA ARG A 40 14.07 13.04 -2.02
C ARG A 40 14.81 14.25 -2.59
N ARG A 41 14.46 14.67 -3.82
CA ARG A 41 15.06 15.83 -4.48
C ARG A 41 14.45 17.15 -4.01
N ALA A 42 13.13 17.18 -3.90
CA ALA A 42 12.38 18.37 -3.53
C ALA A 42 11.07 17.95 -2.84
N PRO A 43 11.07 17.89 -1.49
CA PRO A 43 9.87 17.59 -0.72
C PRO A 43 8.75 18.56 -1.06
N ASP A 44 7.58 18.03 -1.38
CA ASP A 44 6.40 18.79 -1.81
C ASP A 44 5.14 18.18 -1.18
N ARG A 45 4.28 19.02 -0.61
CA ARG A 45 3.08 18.55 0.10
C ARG A 45 2.11 17.83 -0.83
N GLY A 46 1.92 18.34 -2.05
CA GLY A 46 1.02 17.71 -3.02
C GLY A 46 1.47 16.30 -3.40
N ARG A 47 2.78 16.08 -3.56
CA ARG A 47 3.33 14.73 -3.80
C ARG A 47 3.22 13.81 -2.58
N ILE A 48 3.38 14.34 -1.37
CA ILE A 48 3.16 13.56 -0.14
C ILE A 48 1.68 13.15 -0.02
N ASP A 49 0.75 14.05 -0.34
CA ASP A 49 -0.68 13.74 -0.31
C ASP A 49 -1.04 12.68 -1.38
N GLN A 50 -0.45 12.76 -2.58
CA GLN A 50 -0.59 11.71 -3.61
C GLN A 50 -0.11 10.36 -3.10
N LEU A 51 1.07 10.33 -2.47
CA LEU A 51 1.62 9.12 -1.86
C LEU A 51 0.68 8.58 -0.76
N GLY A 52 0.12 9.48 0.06
CA GLY A 52 -0.92 9.19 1.05
C GLY A 52 -2.13 8.49 0.44
N MET A 53 -2.60 8.90 -0.74
CA MET A 53 -3.71 8.21 -1.42
C MET A 53 -3.37 6.77 -1.80
N HIS A 54 -2.11 6.48 -2.16
CA HIS A 54 -1.68 5.11 -2.42
C HIS A 54 -1.66 4.28 -1.14
N LEU A 55 -1.06 4.83 -0.08
CA LEU A 55 -0.95 4.21 1.24
C LEU A 55 -2.34 3.91 1.82
N HIS A 56 -3.27 4.88 1.78
CA HIS A 56 -4.63 4.73 2.25
C HIS A 56 -5.36 3.54 1.58
N LYS A 57 -5.24 3.43 0.24
CA LYS A 57 -5.86 2.33 -0.50
C LYS A 57 -5.29 0.98 -0.10
N ILE A 58 -3.96 0.88 0.03
CA ILE A 58 -3.28 -0.36 0.43
C ILE A 58 -3.67 -0.74 1.86
N ALA A 59 -3.59 0.21 2.79
CA ALA A 59 -3.98 0.09 4.19
C ALA A 59 -5.41 -0.48 4.37
N GLY A 60 -6.34 -0.05 3.51
CA GLY A 60 -7.75 -0.45 3.57
C GLY A 60 -8.04 -1.87 3.09
N ILE A 61 -7.23 -2.44 2.19
CA ILE A 61 -7.56 -3.72 1.53
C ILE A 61 -6.55 -4.84 1.79
N ALA A 62 -5.26 -4.54 1.98
CA ALA A 62 -4.20 -5.55 2.03
C ALA A 62 -4.42 -6.57 3.15
N GLY A 63 -4.82 -6.12 4.34
CA GLY A 63 -5.08 -7.01 5.48
C GLY A 63 -6.22 -8.00 5.22
N SER A 64 -7.33 -7.54 4.62
CA SER A 64 -8.48 -8.39 4.28
C SER A 64 -8.17 -9.42 3.20
N LEU A 65 -7.12 -9.18 2.41
CA LEU A 65 -6.67 -10.09 1.35
C LEU A 65 -5.59 -11.08 1.82
N GLY A 66 -5.13 -10.99 3.07
CA GLY A 66 -4.11 -11.88 3.64
C GLY A 66 -2.71 -11.28 3.72
N TYR A 67 -2.53 -10.02 3.34
CA TYR A 67 -1.25 -9.29 3.41
C TYR A 67 -1.22 -8.40 4.65
N ALA A 68 -1.26 -9.02 5.83
CA ALA A 68 -1.37 -8.30 7.10
C ALA A 68 -0.20 -7.33 7.32
N ARG A 69 1.03 -7.74 7.01
CA ARG A 69 2.25 -6.93 7.14
C ARG A 69 2.21 -5.70 6.24
N LEU A 70 1.96 -5.89 4.94
CA LEU A 70 1.78 -4.81 3.97
C LEU A 70 0.69 -3.82 4.39
N GLY A 71 -0.46 -4.32 4.86
CA GLY A 71 -1.53 -3.46 5.34
C GLY A 71 -1.11 -2.62 6.56
N GLU A 72 -0.26 -3.16 7.43
CA GLU A 72 0.20 -2.48 8.62
C GLU A 72 1.25 -1.40 8.33
N THR A 73 2.22 -1.69 7.47
CA THR A 73 3.24 -0.73 7.05
C THR A 73 2.61 0.43 6.29
N ALA A 74 1.67 0.15 5.38
CA ALA A 74 0.88 1.18 4.71
C ALA A 74 0.06 2.04 5.68
N ARG A 75 -0.62 1.42 6.67
CA ARG A 75 -1.41 2.14 7.68
C ARG A 75 -0.59 3.10 8.52
N ARG A 76 0.62 2.73 8.90
CA ARG A 76 1.51 3.61 9.69
C ARG A 76 1.85 4.88 8.93
N ALA A 77 2.26 4.74 7.66
CA ALA A 77 2.60 5.89 6.82
C ALA A 77 1.36 6.75 6.51
N ASP A 78 0.21 6.13 6.21
CA ASP A 78 -1.08 6.82 6.01
C ASP A 78 -1.51 7.62 7.24
N ALA A 79 -1.36 7.05 8.44
CA ALA A 79 -1.68 7.73 9.69
C ALA A 79 -0.80 8.98 9.89
N THR A 80 0.51 8.88 9.64
CA THR A 80 1.40 10.05 9.74
C THR A 80 1.02 11.14 8.73
N VAL A 81 0.72 10.78 7.48
CA VAL A 81 0.31 11.77 6.45
C VAL A 81 -1.01 12.44 6.81
N SER A 82 -2.01 11.66 7.25
CA SER A 82 -3.35 12.17 7.57
C SER A 82 -3.40 13.01 8.85
N GLN A 83 -2.50 12.76 9.81
CA GLN A 83 -2.41 13.50 11.07
C GLN A 83 -1.47 14.71 10.99
N ALA A 84 -0.70 14.84 9.90
CA ALA A 84 0.24 15.94 9.72
C ALA A 84 -0.48 17.30 9.71
N PRO A 85 -0.08 18.27 10.56
CA PRO A 85 -0.63 19.62 10.56
C PRO A 85 -0.58 20.27 9.17
N ALA A 86 -1.49 21.19 8.90
CA ALA A 86 -1.54 21.91 7.63
C ALA A 86 -0.26 22.76 7.41
N GLU A 87 0.29 23.28 8.50
CA GLU A 87 1.51 24.07 8.58
C GLU A 87 2.80 23.23 8.64
N ALA A 88 2.70 21.90 8.71
CA ALA A 88 3.88 21.03 8.72
C ALA A 88 4.67 21.21 7.42
N SER A 89 5.99 21.38 7.55
CA SER A 89 6.84 21.49 6.36
C SER A 89 6.88 20.16 5.62
N ALA A 90 6.82 20.21 4.29
CA ALA A 90 6.88 19.00 3.47
C ALA A 90 8.17 18.20 3.70
N ALA A 91 9.29 18.89 3.98
CA ALA A 91 10.56 18.24 4.28
C ALA A 91 10.54 17.46 5.59
N ALA A 92 9.96 18.03 6.66
CA ALA A 92 9.84 17.32 7.94
C ALA A 92 8.90 16.12 7.84
N LEU A 93 7.77 16.29 7.16
CA LEU A 93 6.80 15.21 6.95
C LEU A 93 7.40 14.08 6.11
N TRP A 94 8.09 14.42 5.00
CA TRP A 94 8.77 13.41 4.18
C TRP A 94 9.81 12.63 4.99
N HIS A 95 10.66 13.32 5.76
CA HIS A 95 11.65 12.68 6.61
C HIS A 95 11.04 11.72 7.64
N GLU A 96 9.82 11.98 8.12
CA GLU A 96 9.13 11.11 9.08
C GLU A 96 8.55 9.83 8.44
N ILE A 97 8.10 9.92 7.19
CA ILE A 97 7.41 8.81 6.51
C ILE A 97 8.31 8.02 5.56
N GLU A 98 9.44 8.57 5.10
CA GLU A 98 10.27 7.95 4.05
C GLU A 98 10.57 6.47 4.34
N ALA A 99 11.13 6.16 5.51
CA ALA A 99 11.45 4.77 5.88
C ALA A 99 10.21 3.85 5.96
N GLN A 100 9.03 4.41 6.26
CA GLN A 100 7.78 3.64 6.32
C GLN A 100 7.26 3.34 4.91
N VAL A 101 7.42 4.28 3.98
CA VAL A 101 7.06 4.10 2.57
C VAL A 101 7.98 3.10 1.90
N GLU A 102 9.30 3.19 2.13
CA GLU A 102 10.24 2.19 1.60
C GLU A 102 9.89 0.79 2.12
N GLN A 103 9.58 0.66 3.43
CA GLN A 103 9.15 -0.62 3.96
C GLN A 103 7.83 -1.12 3.32
N CYS A 104 6.91 -0.21 3.00
CA CYS A 104 5.68 -0.58 2.30
C CYS A 104 5.97 -1.06 0.87
N LEU A 105 6.94 -0.45 0.17
CA LEU A 105 7.37 -0.88 -1.16
C LEU A 105 8.00 -2.28 -1.10
N ASP A 106 8.92 -2.51 -0.17
CA ASP A 106 9.52 -3.83 0.08
C ASP A 106 8.43 -4.90 0.33
N ASP A 107 7.41 -4.57 1.14
CA ASP A 107 6.32 -5.48 1.44
C ASP A 107 5.44 -5.79 0.21
N MET A 108 5.33 -4.85 -0.74
CA MET A 108 4.63 -5.06 -2.02
C MET A 108 5.42 -5.98 -2.93
N GLU A 109 6.74 -5.78 -3.01
CA GLU A 109 7.66 -6.65 -3.75
C GLU A 109 7.67 -8.07 -3.19
N ASP A 110 7.75 -8.22 -1.87
CA ASP A 110 7.64 -9.51 -1.17
C ASP A 110 6.34 -10.25 -1.53
N ALA A 111 5.24 -9.52 -1.69
CA ALA A 111 3.94 -10.09 -2.05
C ALA A 111 3.89 -10.58 -3.50
N LEU A 112 4.55 -9.87 -4.43
CA LEU A 112 4.69 -10.27 -5.82
C LEU A 112 5.63 -11.47 -5.96
N ASP A 113 6.78 -11.43 -5.29
CA ASP A 113 7.72 -12.53 -5.25
C ASP A 113 7.11 -13.82 -4.68
N ALA A 114 6.24 -13.69 -3.68
CA ALA A 114 5.50 -14.82 -3.14
C ALA A 114 4.51 -15.43 -4.16
N LEU A 115 3.89 -14.59 -5.00
CA LEU A 115 3.02 -15.04 -6.08
C LEU A 115 3.81 -15.84 -7.12
N ASP A 116 4.95 -15.31 -7.58
CA ASP A 116 5.80 -15.94 -8.60
C ASP A 116 6.37 -17.29 -8.15
N ARG A 117 6.69 -17.43 -6.85
CA ARG A 117 7.12 -18.72 -6.27
C ARG A 117 6.00 -19.75 -6.14
N SER A 118 4.75 -19.33 -6.23
CA SER A 118 3.56 -20.17 -6.06
C SER A 118 2.88 -20.58 -7.38
N ALA A 119 3.30 -19.96 -8.49
CA ALA A 119 2.85 -20.24 -9.86
C ALA A 119 3.64 -21.39 -10.51
#